data_AF-A0A847CUC9-F1
#
_entry.id   AF-A0A847CUC9-F1
#
_cell.length_a   1.000
_cell.length_b   1.000
_cell.length_c   1.000
_cell.angle_alpha   90.00
_cell.angle_beta   90.00
_cell.angle_gamma   90.00
#
_symmetry.space_group_name_H-M   'P 1'
#
loop_
_entity.id
_entity.type
_entity.pdbx_description
1 polymer ?
#
loop_
_entity_poly.entity_id
_entity_poly.type
_entity_poly.pdbx_seq_one_letter_code
_entity_poly.pdbx_strand_id
1 'polypeptide(L)'
;MMKKVEVIKGEGLLNGRRNGAEINLKRVAAYCRVSTDSEDQLQSYHSQVKYYTDLINENPDWTMAGIYADEAITGTQIDKRLDFQRLINDCMNGDIDMIITKSISRFARNSASS
;
A
#
# COMPACT_ATOMS: atom_id res chain seq x y z
N MET A 1 13.94 -18.00 -40.15
CA MET A 1 12.97 -18.31 -39.06
C MET A 1 13.27 -17.38 -37.89
N MET A 2 12.40 -16.41 -37.60
CA MET A 2 12.51 -15.57 -36.41
C MET A 2 11.32 -15.89 -35.51
N LYS A 3 11.61 -16.26 -34.24
CA LYS A 3 10.58 -16.48 -33.22
C LYS A 3 9.93 -15.14 -32.90
N LYS A 4 8.61 -15.08 -33.03
CA LYS A 4 7.77 -13.97 -32.61
C LYS A 4 7.75 -13.95 -31.08
N VAL A 5 8.39 -12.96 -30.49
CA VAL A 5 8.28 -12.72 -29.04
C VAL A 5 7.05 -11.85 -28.84
N GLU A 6 5.99 -12.41 -28.26
CA GLU A 6 4.84 -11.63 -27.81
C GLU A 6 5.22 -10.98 -26.48
N VAL A 7 5.53 -9.69 -26.54
CA VAL A 7 5.71 -8.87 -25.35
C VAL A 7 4.33 -8.53 -24.82
N ILE A 8 3.90 -9.22 -23.76
CA ILE A 8 2.74 -8.81 -22.97
C ILE A 8 3.19 -7.60 -22.16
N LYS A 9 2.81 -6.40 -22.62
CA LYS A 9 2.92 -5.19 -21.81
C LYS A 9 1.92 -5.35 -20.67
N GLY A 10 2.40 -5.32 -19.42
CA GLY A 10 1.55 -5.23 -18.25
C GLY A 10 0.85 -3.88 -18.22
N GLU A 11 -0.22 -3.72 -19.00
CA GLU A 11 -1.24 -2.72 -18.69
C GLU A 11 -1.92 -3.16 -17.40
N GLY A 12 -2.00 -2.23 -16.44
CA GLY A 12 -2.48 -2.42 -15.07
C GLY A 12 -3.38 -3.63 -14.89
N LEU A 13 -2.79 -4.68 -14.32
CA LEU A 13 -3.52 -5.87 -13.90
C LEU A 13 -4.68 -5.40 -13.03
N LEU A 14 -5.87 -5.97 -13.30
CA LEU A 14 -7.10 -6.03 -12.48
C LEU A 14 -8.39 -5.54 -13.16
N ASN A 15 -8.37 -5.06 -14.40
CA ASN A 15 -9.58 -5.02 -15.24
C ASN A 15 -9.92 -6.43 -15.77
N GLY A 16 -10.15 -7.37 -14.86
CA GLY A 16 -10.56 -8.73 -15.16
C GLY A 16 -12.03 -8.76 -15.54
N ARG A 17 -12.33 -8.91 -16.84
CA ARG A 17 -13.69 -9.18 -17.34
C ARG A 17 -14.26 -10.44 -16.65
N ARG A 18 -15.17 -10.28 -15.68
CA ARG A 18 -16.18 -11.32 -15.37
C ARG A 18 -17.46 -10.93 -16.11
N ASN A 19 -17.83 -11.73 -17.10
CA ASN A 19 -19.17 -11.72 -17.72
C ASN A 19 -19.65 -10.36 -18.28
N GLY A 20 -18.79 -9.64 -19.01
CA GLY A 20 -19.21 -8.43 -19.75
C GLY A 20 -19.45 -7.18 -18.90
N ALA A 21 -19.25 -7.23 -17.59
CA ALA A 21 -19.16 -6.05 -16.73
C ALA A 21 -17.69 -5.67 -16.53
N GLU A 22 -17.34 -4.41 -16.76
CA GLU A 22 -16.05 -3.87 -16.32
C GLU A 22 -16.01 -3.86 -14.78
N ILE A 23 -15.25 -4.78 -14.20
CA ILE A 23 -14.97 -4.74 -12.77
C ILE A 23 -13.74 -3.85 -12.59
N ASN A 24 -13.98 -2.56 -12.32
CA ASN A 24 -12.92 -1.65 -11.91
C ASN A 24 -12.70 -1.82 -10.41
N LEU A 25 -11.93 -2.86 -10.04
CA LEU A 25 -11.51 -3.05 -8.64
C LEU A 25 -10.58 -1.92 -8.25
N LYS A 26 -10.90 -1.23 -7.15
CA LYS A 26 -10.07 -0.17 -6.61
C LYS A 26 -8.83 -0.78 -5.96
N ARG A 27 -7.64 -0.38 -6.42
CA ARG A 27 -6.35 -0.83 -5.88
C ARG A 27 -6.06 -0.10 -4.59
N VAL A 28 -6.20 -0.81 -3.48
CA VAL A 28 -6.08 -0.26 -2.14
C VAL A 28 -4.77 -0.71 -1.52
N ALA A 29 -3.97 0.26 -1.08
CA ALA A 29 -2.79 0.02 -0.27
C ALA A 29 -3.02 0.43 1.19
N ALA A 30 -2.30 -0.20 2.11
CA ALA A 30 -2.30 0.18 3.51
C ALA A 30 -0.93 0.72 3.94
N TYR A 31 -0.92 1.80 4.72
CA TYR A 31 0.29 2.37 5.30
C TYR A 31 0.26 2.41 6.82
N CYS A 32 1.31 1.85 7.41
CA CYS A 32 1.46 1.66 8.84
C CYS A 32 2.76 2.29 9.35
N ARG A 33 2.77 2.71 10.61
CA ARG A 33 4.00 3.10 11.29
C ARG A 33 4.12 2.30 12.58
N VAL A 34 5.06 1.36 12.62
CA VAL A 34 5.30 0.48 13.78
C VAL A 34 6.26 1.16 14.73
N SER A 35 5.97 1.18 16.04
CA SER A 35 6.94 1.66 17.04
C SER A 35 7.99 0.59 17.31
N THR A 36 9.24 0.97 17.30
CA THR A 36 10.38 0.10 17.57
C THR A 36 10.60 0.00 19.08
N ASP A 37 9.83 -0.83 19.78
CA ASP A 37 10.03 -1.10 21.21
C ASP A 37 9.97 -2.63 21.43
N SER A 38 11.13 -3.28 21.43
CA SER A 38 11.34 -4.72 21.73
C SER A 38 10.75 -5.77 20.74
N GLU A 39 10.81 -7.07 21.13
CA GLU A 39 10.37 -8.28 20.40
C GLU A 39 8.91 -8.22 19.91
N ASP A 40 8.08 -7.35 20.48
CA ASP A 40 6.68 -7.13 20.09
C ASP A 40 6.50 -6.53 18.68
N GLN A 41 7.59 -6.10 18.02
CA GLN A 41 7.53 -5.55 16.66
C GLN A 41 6.99 -6.53 15.62
N LEU A 42 7.44 -7.79 15.66
CA LEU A 42 7.03 -8.78 14.65
C LEU A 42 5.54 -9.08 14.80
N GLN A 43 5.07 -9.18 16.04
CA GLN A 43 3.66 -9.43 16.36
C GLN A 43 2.77 -8.23 16.02
N SER A 44 3.27 -7.00 16.23
CA SER A 44 2.60 -5.76 15.84
C SER A 44 2.51 -5.62 14.31
N TYR A 45 3.55 -6.02 13.57
CA TYR A 45 3.54 -6.02 12.11
C TYR A 45 2.54 -7.05 11.55
N HIS A 46 2.62 -8.31 11.98
CA HIS A 46 1.69 -9.35 11.52
C HIS A 46 0.23 -9.01 11.84
N SER A 47 -0.04 -8.44 13.01
CA SER A 47 -1.38 -8.02 13.40
C SER A 47 -1.91 -6.91 12.50
N GLN A 48 -1.05 -5.95 12.10
CA GLN A 48 -1.42 -4.90 11.15
C GLN A 48 -1.63 -5.43 9.74
N VAL A 49 -0.73 -6.28 9.25
CA VAL A 49 -0.88 -6.96 7.95
C VAL A 49 -2.21 -7.69 7.88
N LYS A 50 -2.53 -8.48 8.91
CA LYS A 50 -3.79 -9.22 9.00
C LYS A 50 -4.99 -8.27 8.98
N TYR A 51 -4.99 -7.25 9.84
CA TYR A 51 -6.09 -6.29 9.93
C TYR A 51 -6.40 -5.61 8.59
N TYR A 52 -5.38 -5.09 7.90
CA TYR A 52 -5.60 -4.42 6.61
C TYR A 52 -5.94 -5.39 5.48
N THR A 53 -5.41 -6.61 5.53
CA THR A 53 -5.78 -7.68 4.58
C THR A 53 -7.25 -8.03 4.71
N ASP A 54 -7.72 -8.24 5.93
CA ASP A 54 -9.13 -8.53 6.19
C ASP A 54 -10.01 -7.36 5.76
N LEU A 55 -9.66 -6.13 6.15
CA LEU A 55 -10.40 -4.91 5.79
C LEU A 55 -10.54 -4.73 4.28
N ILE A 56 -9.48 -5.02 3.51
CA ILE A 56 -9.50 -4.89 2.05
C ILE A 56 -10.33 -6.02 1.43
N ASN A 57 -10.18 -7.25 1.92
CA ASN A 57 -10.90 -8.41 1.40
C ASN A 57 -12.41 -8.41 1.74
N GLU A 58 -12.82 -7.73 2.80
CA GLU A 58 -14.23 -7.54 3.15
C GLU A 58 -14.99 -6.71 2.10
N ASN A 59 -14.28 -5.91 1.29
CA ASN A 59 -14.89 -5.12 0.24
C ASN A 59 -14.69 -5.75 -1.15
N PRO A 60 -15.76 -6.25 -1.80
CA PRO A 60 -15.64 -6.94 -3.09
C PRO A 60 -15.23 -6.02 -4.25
N ASP A 61 -15.31 -4.70 -4.07
CA ASP A 61 -14.90 -3.72 -5.07
C ASP A 61 -13.42 -3.32 -4.90
N TRP A 62 -12.73 -3.87 -3.91
CA TRP A 62 -11.33 -3.54 -3.60
C TRP A 62 -10.40 -4.71 -3.91
N THR A 63 -9.13 -4.37 -4.05
CA THR A 63 -8.05 -5.33 -4.24
C THR A 63 -6.79 -4.84 -3.56
N MET A 64 -6.05 -5.77 -2.97
CA MET A 64 -4.82 -5.47 -2.24
C MET A 64 -3.72 -5.07 -3.22
N ALA A 65 -3.33 -3.79 -3.18
CA ALA A 65 -2.20 -3.26 -3.94
C ALA A 65 -0.87 -3.41 -3.17
N GLY A 66 -0.92 -3.39 -1.83
CA GLY A 66 0.25 -3.59 -1.00
C GLY A 66 0.07 -3.09 0.44
N ILE A 67 0.97 -3.53 1.31
CA ILE A 67 1.08 -3.03 2.69
C ILE A 67 2.49 -2.45 2.85
N TYR A 68 2.56 -1.25 3.40
CA TYR A 68 3.76 -0.45 3.55
C TYR A 68 3.91 -0.10 5.03
N ALA A 69 5.10 -0.30 5.60
CA ALA A 69 5.33 -0.05 7.01
C ALA A 69 6.69 0.56 7.28
N ASP A 70 6.72 1.69 7.99
CA ASP A 70 7.97 2.28 8.47
C ASP A 70 8.13 2.10 9.99
N GLU A 71 9.37 1.85 10.39
CA GLU A 71 9.79 1.81 11.79
C GLU A 71 9.91 3.23 12.36
N ALA A 72 9.21 3.47 13.47
CA ALA A 72 9.33 4.68 14.27
C ALA A 72 10.03 4.36 15.59
N ILE A 73 11.28 4.81 15.68
CA ILE A 73 12.02 4.81 16.93
C ILE A 73 11.40 5.87 17.84
N THR A 74 10.99 5.47 19.04
CA THR A 74 10.41 6.38 20.03
C THR A 74 11.44 7.46 20.40
N GLY A 75 11.03 8.73 20.39
CA GLY A 75 11.86 9.85 20.85
C GLY A 75 12.93 10.38 19.89
N THR A 76 13.11 9.82 18.69
CA THR A 76 14.05 10.38 17.68
C THR A 76 13.35 10.65 16.35
N GLN A 77 13.73 11.75 15.69
CA GLN A 77 13.19 12.13 14.36
C GLN A 77 13.87 11.40 13.20
N ILE A 78 14.69 10.38 13.46
CA ILE A 78 15.44 9.66 12.43
C ILE A 78 14.53 8.58 11.84
N ASP A 79 13.49 9.03 11.15
CA ASP A 79 12.53 8.21 10.39
C ASP A 79 12.94 8.28 8.92
N LYS A 80 13.48 7.16 8.38
CA LYS A 80 13.97 7.11 6.99
C LYS A 80 12.85 6.94 5.96
N ARG A 81 11.60 6.69 6.39
CA ARG A 81 10.38 6.68 5.56
C ARG A 81 10.55 6.01 4.19
N LEU A 82 11.22 4.85 4.16
CA LEU A 82 11.55 4.18 2.90
C LEU A 82 10.29 3.56 2.28
N ASP A 83 9.44 2.96 3.12
CA ASP A 83 8.20 2.35 2.64
C ASP A 83 7.16 3.42 2.30
N PHE A 84 7.13 4.54 3.02
CA PHE A 84 6.36 5.70 2.60
C PHE A 84 6.80 6.24 1.23
N GLN A 85 8.10 6.35 0.95
CA GLN A 85 8.58 6.77 -0.38
C GLN A 85 8.19 5.77 -1.47
N ARG A 86 8.29 4.47 -1.18
CA ARG A 86 7.83 3.41 -2.10
C ARG A 86 6.33 3.52 -2.38
N LEU A 87 5.53 3.74 -1.35
CA LEU A 87 4.09 3.98 -1.46
C LEU A 87 3.76 5.17 -2.38
N ILE A 88 4.47 6.29 -2.20
CA ILE A 88 4.26 7.48 -3.04
C ILE A 88 4.64 7.18 -4.50
N ASN A 89 5.74 6.48 -4.74
CA ASN A 89 6.13 6.09 -6.10
C ASN A 89 5.08 5.19 -6.76
N ASP A 90 4.56 4.20 -6.03
CA ASP A 90 3.53 3.28 -6.53
C ASP A 90 2.20 4.04 -6.80
N CYS A 91 1.88 5.05 -5.99
CA CYS A 91 0.80 5.98 -6.30
C CYS A 91 1.06 6.82 -7.56
N MET A 92 2.29 7.31 -7.75
CA MET A 92 2.66 8.12 -8.93
C MET A 92 2.69 7.30 -10.22
N ASN A 93 3.04 6.02 -10.14
CA ASN A 93 2.97 5.07 -11.26
C ASN A 93 1.52 4.70 -11.61
N GLY A 94 0.57 5.10 -10.76
CA GLY A 94 -0.82 4.74 -10.89
C GLY A 94 -1.03 3.26 -10.62
N ASP A 95 -0.28 2.65 -9.69
CA ASP A 95 -0.48 1.27 -9.20
C ASP A 95 -1.45 1.20 -8.01
N ILE A 96 -1.71 2.34 -7.37
CA ILE A 96 -2.55 2.47 -6.17
C ILE A 96 -3.58 3.57 -6.39
N ASP A 97 -4.85 3.25 -6.19
CA ASP A 97 -5.98 4.18 -6.31
C ASP A 97 -6.41 4.77 -4.96
N MET A 98 -6.09 4.09 -3.85
CA MET A 98 -6.49 4.49 -2.51
C MET A 98 -5.49 4.01 -1.46
N ILE A 99 -5.22 4.86 -0.47
CA ILE A 99 -4.39 4.52 0.69
C ILE A 99 -5.27 4.50 1.94
N ILE A 100 -5.19 3.42 2.71
CA ILE A 100 -5.75 3.32 4.05
C ILE A 100 -4.64 3.51 5.08
N THR A 101 -4.86 4.37 6.07
CA THR A 101 -3.95 4.54 7.20
C THR A 101 -4.74 4.87 8.47
N LYS A 102 -4.22 4.43 9.63
CA LYS A 102 -4.83 4.65 10.95
C LYS A 102 -4.84 6.14 11.36
N SER A 103 -4.01 6.99 10.77
CA SER A 103 -3.90 8.40 11.16
C SER A 103 -3.41 9.29 10.01
N ILE A 104 -4.29 10.19 9.54
CA ILE A 104 -3.98 11.18 8.48
C ILE A 104 -2.86 12.13 8.91
N SER A 105 -2.78 12.48 10.21
CA SER A 105 -1.74 13.38 10.73
C SER A 105 -0.32 12.79 10.66
N ARG A 106 -0.19 11.47 10.46
CA ARG A 106 1.09 10.81 10.19
C ARG A 106 1.44 10.77 8.69
N PHE A 107 0.45 10.91 7.83
CA PHE A 107 0.58 10.88 6.37
C PHE A 107 0.88 12.28 5.81
N ALA A 108 0.12 13.30 6.21
CA ALA A 108 0.26 14.67 5.76
C ALA A 108 0.95 15.53 6.83
N ARG A 109 2.29 15.49 6.91
CA ARG A 109 3.06 16.42 7.77
C ARG A 109 3.59 17.63 6.99
N ASN A 110 2.75 18.18 6.09
CA ASN A 110 3.00 19.41 5.32
C ASN A 110 1.84 20.41 5.43
N SER A 111 1.11 20.47 6.56
CA SER A 111 0.46 21.74 6.90
C SER A 111 1.57 22.66 7.37
N ALA A 112 1.94 23.59 6.48
CA ALA A 112 2.96 24.61 6.65
C ALA A 112 3.08 25.10 8.10
N SER A 113 4.33 25.15 8.55
CA SER A 113 4.76 26.08 9.58
C SER A 113 4.13 27.46 9.36
N SER A 114 3.53 28.02 10.39
CA SER A 114 3.50 29.46 10.63
C SER A 114 4.12 29.71 11.98
#